data_AF-A0AAV9UQT8-F1
#
_entry.id   AF-A0AAV9UQT8-F1
#
_cell.length_a   1.000
_cell.length_b   1.000
_cell.length_c   1.000
_cell.angle_alpha   90.00
_cell.angle_beta   90.00
_cell.angle_gamma   90.00
#
_symmetry.space_group_name_H-M   'P 1'
#
loop_
_entity.id
_entity.type
_entity.pdbx_description
1 polymer ?
#
loop_
_entity_poly.entity_id
_entity_poly.type
_entity_poly.pdbx_seq_one_letter_code
_entity_poly.pdbx_strand_id
1 'polypeptide(L)'
;MICGEDGIYRARSSYLGTLFITVKTPYKNLGPCTVMDLNKIALAHREGLAGWGEVPYSIATKLAQQNSRRIQAAKNTQEQHPRPAAMPNINATARLIPNNTEFTKSIKRLHRRDETSPEEPGVIARMEYLPERNVISSPNPNVPGPKVGTETESTFFLRPRFQGQGVKFYLVDTGFDTMHSDRCLSDDDDEDFDFEEYDYHGTAMMGRIVGSRFGLAPLVDPFIVQFVNRYGYYTSAHLFDAMLIVYDHMEMNDVLNAVVLAAWMYDEIDADLEETALHKPQDLPEGKHFANVFFPRSSFYGPRKLVRWLSSSLSAHFHEQGRSTIVASGGNVKIHPTEFLAPARDQAMFYPAIVVASDVTLGAQKRNDDLSRGMKVPFWALGEHIHTIGYDEIDGSSIMKTVYGPSYAAADVAGLLAALLSEDLSVTKLKPNSEGYNDIITSTVKRMVSLTYPRVEGGPPVIYNGIRRSEWPTKKH
;
A
#
# COMPACT_ATOMS: atom_id res chain seq x y z
N MET A 1 6.57 -4.29 16.21
CA MET A 1 7.54 -5.41 16.29
C MET A 1 8.32 -5.36 17.59
N ILE A 2 7.92 -6.19 18.55
CA ILE A 2 8.68 -6.40 19.78
C ILE A 2 9.47 -7.68 19.57
N CYS A 3 10.81 -7.59 19.56
CA CYS A 3 11.61 -8.77 19.89
C CYS A 3 11.20 -9.18 21.30
N GLY A 4 10.87 -10.46 21.52
CA GLY A 4 10.75 -10.95 22.89
C GLY A 4 12.01 -10.65 23.69
N GLU A 5 11.97 -10.88 25.01
CA GLU A 5 13.19 -10.77 25.83
C GLU A 5 14.36 -11.62 25.28
N ASP A 6 14.04 -12.63 24.48
CA ASP A 6 14.96 -13.50 23.74
C ASP A 6 15.58 -12.86 22.48
N GLY A 7 15.21 -11.63 22.10
CA GLY A 7 15.69 -11.00 20.87
C GLY A 7 15.03 -11.54 19.59
N ILE A 8 13.95 -12.32 19.74
CA ILE A 8 13.30 -13.02 18.64
C ILE A 8 11.92 -12.41 18.37
N TYR A 9 11.72 -11.97 17.13
CA TYR A 9 10.42 -11.60 16.60
C TYR A 9 9.76 -12.80 15.93
N ARG A 10 8.45 -12.98 16.14
CA ARG A 10 7.67 -14.07 15.55
C ARG A 10 6.42 -13.49 14.91
N ALA A 11 6.30 -13.65 13.60
CA ALA A 11 5.06 -13.35 12.90
C ALA A 11 4.13 -14.55 13.04
N ARG A 12 3.13 -14.40 13.91
CA ARG A 12 2.19 -15.45 14.27
C ARG A 12 0.81 -15.08 13.74
N SER A 13 0.29 -15.94 12.87
CA SER A 13 -1.12 -16.02 12.54
C SER A 13 -1.81 -17.01 13.48
N SER A 14 -3.04 -16.70 13.88
CA SER A 14 -3.88 -17.61 14.67
C SER A 14 -4.39 -18.80 13.84
N TYR A 15 -4.37 -18.68 12.51
CA TYR A 15 -4.89 -19.66 11.56
C TYR A 15 -3.79 -20.39 10.79
N LEU A 16 -2.72 -19.68 10.43
CA LEU A 16 -1.59 -20.21 9.65
C LEU A 16 -0.38 -20.59 10.53
N GLY A 17 -0.44 -20.31 11.84
CA GLY A 17 0.66 -20.56 12.77
C GLY A 17 1.80 -19.53 12.66
N THR A 18 3.02 -19.93 13.01
CA THR A 18 4.20 -19.06 12.90
C THR A 18 4.88 -19.28 11.55
N LEU A 19 4.76 -18.29 10.65
CA LEU A 19 5.28 -18.42 9.29
C LEU A 19 6.74 -18.01 9.16
N PHE A 20 7.20 -17.06 9.96
CA PHE A 20 8.62 -16.73 10.04
C PHE A 20 9.00 -16.15 11.41
N ILE A 21 10.31 -16.21 11.65
CA ILE A 21 10.97 -15.76 12.86
C ILE A 21 12.12 -14.83 12.43
N THR A 22 12.16 -13.61 12.96
CA THR A 22 13.26 -12.67 12.73
C THR A 22 14.07 -12.54 14.01
N VAL A 23 15.37 -12.84 13.95
CA VAL A 23 16.27 -12.70 15.10
C VAL A 23 17.08 -11.43 14.92
N LYS A 24 17.02 -10.52 15.90
CA LYS A 24 17.81 -9.29 15.84
C LYS A 24 19.26 -9.60 16.20
N THR A 25 20.17 -9.38 15.25
CA THR A 25 21.62 -9.42 15.51
C THR A 25 22.10 -8.00 15.83
N PRO A 26 22.93 -7.80 16.87
CA PRO A 26 23.47 -6.47 17.14
C PRO A 26 24.57 -6.10 16.15
N TYR A 27 24.55 -4.84 15.73
CA TYR A 27 25.55 -4.25 14.85
C TYR A 27 26.85 -3.98 15.64
N LYS A 28 28.00 -4.29 15.01
CA LYS A 28 29.40 -4.00 15.44
C LYS A 28 29.54 -3.44 16.88
N ASN A 29 29.99 -4.30 17.81
CA ASN A 29 30.55 -4.00 19.14
C ASN A 29 29.61 -4.03 20.38
N LEU A 30 28.36 -4.48 20.27
CA LEU A 30 27.51 -4.73 21.45
C LEU A 30 26.93 -6.14 21.40
N GLY A 31 27.80 -7.13 21.71
CA GLY A 31 27.53 -8.54 22.08
C GLY A 31 26.43 -9.32 21.31
N PRO A 32 26.77 -10.19 20.31
CA PRO A 32 25.76 -10.80 19.45
C PRO A 32 25.46 -12.26 19.74
N CYS A 33 24.20 -12.64 19.48
CA CYS A 33 23.82 -13.99 19.07
C CYS A 33 24.85 -14.47 18.04
N THR A 34 25.70 -15.42 18.42
CA THR A 34 26.76 -15.93 17.55
C THR A 34 26.15 -16.77 16.42
N VAL A 35 26.91 -17.07 15.37
CA VAL A 35 26.50 -18.08 14.38
C VAL A 35 26.10 -19.40 15.07
N MET A 36 26.76 -19.75 16.18
CA MET A 36 26.37 -20.92 16.97
C MET A 36 25.00 -20.76 17.64
N ASP A 37 24.64 -19.57 18.10
CA ASP A 37 23.32 -19.33 18.72
C ASP A 37 22.21 -19.32 17.68
N LEU A 38 22.44 -18.74 16.50
CA LEU A 38 21.54 -18.85 15.36
C LEU A 38 21.36 -20.32 14.93
N ASN A 39 22.44 -21.10 14.92
CA ASN A 39 22.37 -22.54 14.64
C ASN A 39 21.56 -23.30 15.71
N LYS A 40 21.67 -22.93 17.00
CA LYS A 40 20.84 -23.54 18.06
C LYS A 40 19.36 -23.26 17.82
N ILE A 41 19.00 -22.03 17.46
CA ILE A 41 17.62 -21.65 17.12
C ILE A 41 17.15 -22.46 15.91
N ALA A 42 17.94 -22.49 14.83
CA ALA A 42 17.61 -23.26 13.64
C ALA A 42 17.42 -24.75 13.93
N LEU A 43 18.31 -25.35 14.74
CA LEU A 43 18.21 -26.75 15.17
C LEU A 43 16.97 -27.00 16.04
N ALA A 44 16.63 -26.09 16.95
CA ALA A 44 15.44 -26.19 17.78
C ALA A 44 14.14 -26.15 16.96
N HIS A 45 14.17 -25.52 15.79
CA HIS A 45 13.02 -25.40 14.88
C HIS A 45 13.11 -26.31 13.65
N ARG A 46 14.11 -27.20 13.55
CA ARG A 46 14.44 -27.95 12.33
C ARG A 46 13.27 -28.76 11.74
N GLU A 47 12.35 -29.23 12.59
CA GLU A 47 11.24 -30.10 12.19
C GLU A 47 10.07 -29.31 11.56
N GLY A 48 10.08 -27.97 11.65
CA GLY A 48 9.08 -27.09 11.03
C GLY A 48 9.67 -25.91 10.26
N LEU A 49 11.01 -25.81 10.15
CA LEU A 49 11.69 -24.70 9.48
C LEU A 49 11.82 -24.96 7.98
N ALA A 50 11.05 -24.22 7.18
CA ALA A 50 11.16 -24.28 5.71
C ALA A 50 12.49 -23.70 5.19
N GLY A 51 13.09 -22.76 5.90
CA GLY A 51 14.37 -22.15 5.55
C GLY A 51 14.73 -21.01 6.50
N TRP A 52 15.96 -20.52 6.42
CA TRP A 52 16.39 -19.34 7.18
C TRP A 52 17.49 -18.56 6.46
N GLY A 53 17.53 -17.25 6.72
CA GLY A 53 18.49 -16.31 6.18
C GLY A 53 18.21 -14.92 6.73
N GLU A 54 19.10 -13.97 6.45
CA GLU A 54 18.84 -12.57 6.80
C GLU A 54 17.73 -11.99 5.92
N VAL A 55 16.87 -11.18 6.54
CA VAL A 55 15.78 -10.53 5.81
C VAL A 55 16.31 -9.23 5.22
N PRO A 56 16.11 -9.00 3.91
CA PRO A 56 16.30 -7.71 3.26
C PRO A 56 15.75 -6.55 4.12
N TYR A 57 16.58 -5.55 4.45
CA TYR A 57 16.14 -4.34 5.13
C TYR A 57 16.38 -3.09 4.24
N SER A 58 15.40 -2.18 4.21
CA SER A 58 15.59 -0.86 3.58
C SER A 58 16.04 0.14 4.66
N ILE A 59 17.30 0.59 4.61
CA ILE A 59 17.80 1.74 5.37
C ILE A 59 17.79 2.96 4.44
N ALA A 60 16.62 3.44 4.03
CA ALA A 60 16.53 4.83 3.58
C ALA A 60 17.00 5.82 4.70
N THR A 61 16.96 5.33 5.94
CA THR A 61 16.91 6.07 7.21
C THR A 61 18.20 6.70 7.70
N LYS A 62 19.38 6.09 7.54
CA LYS A 62 20.59 6.68 8.16
C LYS A 62 21.04 7.95 7.46
N LEU A 63 20.93 8.02 6.14
CA LEU A 63 21.32 9.21 5.38
C LEU A 63 20.24 10.29 5.49
N ALA A 64 18.96 9.91 5.39
CA ALA A 64 17.83 10.83 5.54
C ALA A 64 17.78 11.43 6.95
N GLN A 65 17.87 10.64 8.03
CA GLN A 65 17.92 11.17 9.40
C GLN A 65 19.16 12.04 9.66
N GLN A 66 20.30 11.73 9.06
CA GLN A 66 21.49 12.60 9.14
C GLN A 66 21.27 13.92 8.40
N ASN A 67 20.59 13.90 7.26
CA ASN A 67 20.27 15.08 6.48
C ASN A 67 19.18 15.94 7.14
N SER A 68 18.10 15.35 7.67
CA SER A 68 17.07 16.07 8.42
C SER A 68 17.63 16.71 9.69
N ARG A 69 18.50 16.01 10.43
CA ARG A 69 19.23 16.60 11.57
C ARG A 69 20.13 17.76 11.15
N ARG A 70 20.78 17.68 9.98
CA ARG A 70 21.60 18.78 9.42
C ARG A 70 20.74 19.98 9.03
N ILE A 71 19.59 19.76 8.38
CA ILE A 71 18.66 20.82 7.97
C ILE A 71 18.08 21.49 9.21
N GLN A 72 17.68 20.74 10.22
CA GLN A 72 17.12 21.29 11.46
C GLN A 72 18.18 22.02 12.29
N ALA A 73 19.41 21.52 12.35
CA ALA A 73 20.54 22.26 12.93
C ALA A 73 20.81 23.57 12.18
N ALA A 74 20.71 23.58 10.84
CA ALA A 74 20.88 24.79 10.03
C ALA A 74 19.76 25.82 10.26
N LYS A 75 18.49 25.38 10.31
CA LYS A 75 17.33 26.22 10.65
C LYS A 75 17.49 26.84 12.05
N ASN A 76 17.85 26.04 13.05
CA ASN A 76 18.10 26.52 14.42
C ASN A 76 19.28 27.51 14.52
N THR A 77 20.23 27.46 13.58
CA THR A 77 21.36 28.41 13.53
C THR A 77 20.95 29.73 12.88
N GLN A 78 20.00 29.71 11.93
CA GLN A 78 19.48 30.92 11.29
C GLN A 78 18.48 31.71 12.16
N GLU A 79 17.81 31.06 13.12
CA GLU A 79 16.87 31.73 14.03
C GLU A 79 17.52 32.34 15.29
N GLN A 80 18.84 32.31 15.44
CA GLN A 80 19.54 33.00 16.54
C GLN A 80 19.67 34.52 16.34
N HIS A 81 18.59 35.18 15.95
CA HIS A 81 18.43 36.60 16.29
C HIS A 81 18.03 36.69 17.77
N PRO A 82 18.67 37.56 18.57
CA PRO A 82 18.48 37.59 20.01
C PRO A 82 17.04 37.99 20.36
N ARG A 83 16.21 37.02 20.77
CA ARG A 83 14.94 37.30 21.45
C ARG A 83 15.24 37.84 22.86
N PRO A 84 14.54 38.88 23.33
CA PRO A 84 14.73 39.42 24.67
C PRO A 84 14.40 38.37 25.75
N ALA A 85 15.20 38.38 26.81
CA ALA A 85 15.20 37.39 27.89
C ALA A 85 13.82 37.18 28.53
N ALA A 86 13.32 35.94 28.48
CA ALA A 86 12.17 35.49 29.26
C ALA A 86 12.64 34.86 30.58
N MET A 87 11.87 35.12 31.64
CA MET A 87 12.11 34.77 33.04
C MET A 87 12.23 33.25 33.33
N PRO A 88 12.85 32.87 34.47
CA PRO A 88 13.11 31.47 34.82
C PRO A 88 11.81 30.75 35.20
N ASN A 89 11.59 29.58 34.60
CA ASN A 89 10.49 28.70 34.98
C ASN A 89 10.98 27.55 35.88
N ILE A 90 10.14 27.25 36.87
CA ILE A 90 10.34 26.38 38.02
C ILE A 90 9.79 24.98 37.69
N ASN A 91 10.52 23.94 38.12
CA ASN A 91 10.12 22.52 38.24
C ASN A 91 9.87 21.69 36.96
N ALA A 92 10.92 20.99 36.50
CA ALA A 92 10.80 19.76 35.71
C ALA A 92 11.20 18.56 36.58
N THR A 93 10.21 17.87 37.13
CA THR A 93 10.40 16.59 37.82
C THR A 93 10.31 15.49 36.77
N ALA A 94 11.40 14.76 36.56
CA ALA A 94 11.47 13.62 35.65
C ALA A 94 10.44 12.55 36.06
N ARG A 95 9.42 12.34 35.23
CA ARG A 95 8.54 11.17 35.32
C ARG A 95 9.19 10.02 34.56
N LEU A 96 9.36 8.93 35.29
CA LEU A 96 9.79 7.62 34.81
C LEU A 96 8.92 7.16 33.63
N ILE A 97 9.61 6.68 32.61
CA ILE A 97 9.09 6.07 31.38
C ILE A 97 8.19 4.86 31.78
N PRO A 98 6.92 4.79 31.37
CA PRO A 98 6.11 3.60 31.56
C PRO A 98 6.57 2.45 30.63
N ASN A 99 6.39 1.23 31.12
CA ASN A 99 6.77 -0.02 30.46
C ASN A 99 6.19 -0.17 29.03
N ASN A 100 7.10 -0.23 28.05
CA ASN A 100 6.84 -0.43 26.62
C ASN A 100 6.36 -1.87 26.30
N THR A 101 5.05 -2.10 26.26
CA THR A 101 4.47 -3.35 25.70
C THR A 101 3.48 -3.14 24.54
N GLU A 102 3.14 -1.89 24.21
CA GLU A 102 2.27 -1.57 23.07
C GLU A 102 3.09 -0.96 21.93
N PHE A 103 3.66 -1.76 21.03
CA PHE A 103 4.23 -1.23 19.78
C PHE A 103 4.05 -2.15 18.56
N THR A 104 3.32 -1.58 17.58
CA THR A 104 3.02 -2.04 16.20
C THR A 104 2.16 -3.30 16.11
N LYS A 105 0.85 -3.16 16.37
CA LYS A 105 -0.25 -4.08 15.96
C LYS A 105 -1.62 -3.40 16.01
N SER A 106 -1.81 -2.26 15.36
CA SER A 106 -3.13 -1.63 15.33
C SER A 106 -3.69 -1.70 13.92
N ILE A 107 -4.55 -2.68 13.69
CA ILE A 107 -5.63 -2.51 12.73
C ILE A 107 -6.56 -1.48 13.36
N LYS A 108 -6.46 -0.23 12.91
CA LYS A 108 -7.35 0.82 13.38
C LYS A 108 -8.53 0.93 12.44
N ARG A 109 -9.72 0.82 13.01
CA ARG A 109 -10.96 1.13 12.31
C ARG A 109 -11.17 2.64 12.40
N LEU A 110 -11.29 3.30 11.26
CA LEU A 110 -11.57 4.73 11.25
C LEU A 110 -13.08 4.95 11.44
N HIS A 111 -13.45 5.89 12.32
CA HIS A 111 -14.86 6.17 12.59
C HIS A 111 -15.50 6.83 11.37
N ARG A 112 -16.70 6.36 11.03
CA ARG A 112 -17.48 6.90 9.92
C ARG A 112 -18.27 8.11 10.41
N ARG A 113 -18.21 9.22 9.67
CA ARG A 113 -19.18 10.30 9.85
C ARG A 113 -20.55 9.80 9.39
N ASP A 114 -21.54 9.81 10.27
CA ASP A 114 -22.93 9.50 9.93
C ASP A 114 -23.47 10.60 8.99
N GLU A 115 -23.29 10.42 7.68
CA GLU A 115 -23.92 11.28 6.69
C GLU A 115 -25.35 10.81 6.44
N THR A 116 -26.28 11.45 7.15
CA THR A 116 -27.72 11.37 6.91
C THR A 116 -28.08 12.19 5.67
N SER A 117 -28.21 11.53 4.51
CA SER A 117 -29.28 11.82 3.53
C SER A 117 -29.18 10.84 2.35
N PRO A 118 -30.28 10.18 1.94
CA PRO A 118 -30.33 9.45 0.69
C PRO A 118 -30.40 10.46 -0.47
N GLU A 119 -29.25 11.01 -0.88
CA GLU A 119 -29.15 11.88 -2.04
C GLU A 119 -29.40 11.12 -3.36
N GLU A 120 -29.82 11.91 -4.36
CA GLU A 120 -30.51 11.52 -5.57
C GLU A 120 -29.84 10.36 -6.37
N PRO A 121 -30.61 9.57 -7.13
CA PRO A 121 -30.10 8.48 -7.98
C PRO A 121 -29.12 8.90 -9.10
N GLY A 122 -28.77 10.17 -9.21
CA GLY A 122 -28.03 10.72 -10.34
C GLY A 122 -26.51 10.61 -10.21
N VAL A 123 -25.83 10.61 -11.35
CA VAL A 123 -24.41 10.93 -11.44
C VAL A 123 -24.22 12.40 -11.07
N ILE A 124 -23.21 12.72 -10.29
CA ILE A 124 -22.81 14.11 -10.02
C ILE A 124 -21.63 14.50 -10.89
N ALA A 125 -21.62 15.75 -11.34
CA ALA A 125 -20.51 16.39 -12.02
C ALA A 125 -19.78 17.29 -11.01
N ARG A 126 -18.47 17.10 -10.84
CA ARG A 126 -17.61 17.97 -10.03
C ARG A 126 -16.64 18.69 -10.93
N MET A 127 -16.64 20.03 -10.87
CA MET A 127 -15.75 20.87 -11.65
C MET A 127 -14.51 21.18 -10.82
N GLU A 128 -13.42 20.46 -11.09
CA GLU A 128 -12.11 20.67 -10.47
C GLU A 128 -10.99 20.47 -11.49
N TYR A 129 -9.99 21.34 -11.50
CA TYR A 129 -8.85 21.27 -12.41
C TYR A 129 -7.91 20.11 -12.10
N LEU A 130 -8.38 18.88 -12.32
CA LEU A 130 -7.70 17.62 -12.06
C LEU A 130 -7.71 16.78 -13.34
N PRO A 131 -6.76 17.02 -14.28
CA PRO A 131 -6.69 16.32 -15.56
C PRO A 131 -6.71 14.80 -15.41
N GLU A 132 -6.15 14.28 -14.32
CA GLU A 132 -6.10 12.86 -14.04
C GLU A 132 -7.48 12.23 -13.77
N ARG A 133 -8.40 13.00 -13.18
CA ARG A 133 -9.76 12.53 -12.87
C ARG A 133 -10.61 12.45 -14.14
N ASN A 134 -10.32 13.31 -15.11
CA ASN A 134 -10.95 13.27 -16.42
C ASN A 134 -10.63 11.95 -17.12
N VAL A 135 -9.41 11.43 -16.99
CA VAL A 135 -9.03 10.16 -17.58
C VAL A 135 -9.91 9.05 -17.00
N ILE A 136 -9.98 8.91 -15.67
CA ILE A 136 -10.82 7.87 -15.03
C ILE A 136 -12.32 8.03 -15.32
N SER A 137 -12.80 9.26 -15.58
CA SER A 137 -14.23 9.52 -15.83
C SER A 137 -14.64 9.45 -17.30
N SER A 138 -13.68 9.42 -18.22
CA SER A 138 -13.99 9.48 -19.65
C SER A 138 -14.33 8.10 -20.19
N PRO A 139 -15.46 7.94 -20.90
CA PRO A 139 -15.85 6.69 -21.55
C PRO A 139 -15.10 6.45 -22.87
N ASN A 140 -15.18 5.21 -23.38
CA ASN A 140 -14.55 4.79 -24.63
C ASN A 140 -15.01 5.66 -25.82
N PRO A 141 -14.10 6.28 -26.60
CA PRO A 141 -14.46 7.14 -27.73
C PRO A 141 -15.11 6.38 -28.90
N ASN A 142 -14.95 5.05 -28.97
CA ASN A 142 -15.67 4.21 -29.91
C ASN A 142 -17.16 4.05 -29.54
N VAL A 143 -17.56 4.54 -28.36
CA VAL A 143 -18.95 4.86 -28.03
C VAL A 143 -19.19 6.30 -28.49
N PRO A 144 -20.20 6.58 -29.35
CA PRO A 144 -20.47 7.92 -29.87
C PRO A 144 -20.47 8.98 -28.74
N GLY A 145 -19.49 9.90 -28.76
CA GLY A 145 -19.17 10.69 -27.57
C GLY A 145 -18.13 11.81 -27.76
N PRO A 146 -17.98 12.69 -26.76
CA PRO A 146 -16.96 13.74 -26.68
C PRO A 146 -15.55 13.16 -26.69
N LYS A 147 -14.59 13.91 -27.25
CA LYS A 147 -13.17 13.59 -27.05
C LYS A 147 -12.70 14.16 -25.70
N VAL A 148 -11.88 13.37 -25.00
CA VAL A 148 -11.20 13.79 -23.76
C VAL A 148 -10.39 15.06 -24.02
N GLY A 149 -10.56 16.08 -23.19
CA GLY A 149 -9.78 17.32 -23.23
C GLY A 149 -10.48 18.53 -23.85
N THR A 150 -11.46 18.37 -24.74
CA THR A 150 -12.15 19.52 -25.36
C THR A 150 -13.52 19.82 -24.77
N GLU A 151 -14.20 18.84 -24.16
CA GLU A 151 -15.61 18.99 -23.73
C GLU A 151 -15.84 18.84 -22.23
N THR A 152 -14.91 18.23 -21.47
CA THR A 152 -15.14 18.04 -20.03
C THR A 152 -14.71 19.22 -19.18
N GLU A 153 -13.96 20.20 -19.69
CA GLU A 153 -13.60 21.46 -18.98
C GLU A 153 -13.17 21.25 -17.51
N SER A 154 -12.48 20.15 -17.19
CA SER A 154 -12.13 19.78 -15.81
C SER A 154 -13.30 19.28 -14.95
N THR A 155 -14.25 18.62 -15.58
CA THR A 155 -15.38 17.97 -14.92
C THR A 155 -15.11 16.48 -14.83
N PHE A 156 -15.16 15.94 -13.62
CA PHE A 156 -15.18 14.52 -13.37
C PHE A 156 -16.54 14.08 -12.84
N PHE A 157 -16.88 12.81 -13.07
CA PHE A 157 -18.21 12.27 -12.79
C PHE A 157 -18.11 11.19 -11.72
N LEU A 158 -19.05 11.20 -10.77
CA LEU A 158 -19.13 10.20 -9.70
C LEU A 158 -20.56 9.66 -9.57
N ARG A 159 -20.70 8.43 -9.06
CA ARG A 159 -21.99 7.88 -8.60
C ARG A 159 -22.04 8.04 -7.07
N PRO A 160 -22.81 8.99 -6.52
CA PRO A 160 -22.86 9.22 -5.06
C PRO A 160 -23.29 7.99 -4.26
N ARG A 161 -24.14 7.15 -4.85
CA ARG A 161 -24.66 5.94 -4.22
C ARG A 161 -23.63 4.82 -4.03
N PHE A 162 -22.57 4.82 -4.83
CA PHE A 162 -21.61 3.72 -4.88
C PHE A 162 -20.21 4.26 -4.64
N GLN A 163 -19.97 4.60 -3.38
CA GLN A 163 -18.76 5.22 -2.88
C GLN A 163 -17.99 4.28 -1.94
N GLY A 164 -18.21 2.97 -2.04
CA GLY A 164 -17.50 1.97 -1.23
C GLY A 164 -18.25 1.49 0.02
N GLN A 165 -19.50 1.90 0.21
CA GLN A 165 -20.32 1.48 1.36
C GLN A 165 -20.37 -0.05 1.46
N GLY A 166 -20.13 -0.58 2.67
CA GLY A 166 -20.16 -2.02 2.93
C GLY A 166 -18.89 -2.77 2.50
N VAL A 167 -17.92 -2.09 1.90
CA VAL A 167 -16.60 -2.65 1.55
C VAL A 167 -15.61 -2.34 2.67
N LYS A 168 -14.91 -3.37 3.14
CA LYS A 168 -13.77 -3.26 4.05
C LYS A 168 -12.54 -2.96 3.22
N PHE A 169 -11.80 -1.91 3.55
CA PHE A 169 -10.64 -1.51 2.76
C PHE A 169 -9.38 -1.55 3.61
N TYR A 170 -8.41 -2.39 3.26
CA TYR A 170 -7.13 -2.47 3.97
C TYR A 170 -6.07 -1.73 3.16
N LEU A 171 -5.49 -0.68 3.73
CA LEU A 171 -4.27 -0.07 3.21
C LEU A 171 -3.09 -0.66 3.96
N VAL A 172 -2.24 -1.40 3.25
CA VAL A 172 -0.98 -1.90 3.81
C VAL A 172 0.13 -0.98 3.31
N ASP A 173 0.55 -0.01 4.12
CA ASP A 173 1.49 1.03 3.70
C ASP A 173 2.35 1.60 4.85
N THR A 174 2.92 2.79 4.68
CA THR A 174 3.78 3.48 5.64
C THR A 174 3.02 4.04 6.84
N GLY A 175 1.70 4.10 6.79
CA GLY A 175 0.85 4.67 7.83
C GLY A 175 -0.29 5.49 7.21
N PHE A 176 -0.96 6.29 8.03
CA PHE A 176 -1.94 7.26 7.59
C PHE A 176 -2.10 8.31 8.69
N ASP A 177 -1.97 9.59 8.35
CA ASP A 177 -2.28 10.66 9.28
C ASP A 177 -3.79 11.00 9.22
N THR A 178 -4.46 10.73 10.33
CA THR A 178 -5.91 10.90 10.52
C THR A 178 -6.35 12.36 10.72
N MET A 179 -5.40 13.27 10.94
CA MET A 179 -5.66 14.69 11.19
C MET A 179 -5.67 15.54 9.91
N HIS A 180 -5.46 14.95 8.73
CA HIS A 180 -5.49 15.68 7.48
C HIS A 180 -6.87 16.33 7.22
N SER A 181 -6.88 17.61 6.85
CA SER A 181 -8.13 18.40 6.70
C SER A 181 -9.12 17.87 5.67
N ASP A 182 -8.64 17.23 4.60
CA ASP A 182 -9.49 16.60 3.58
C ASP A 182 -10.35 15.44 4.14
N ARG A 183 -9.96 14.87 5.30
CA ARG A 183 -10.72 13.84 6.00
C ARG A 183 -10.27 13.69 7.46
N CYS A 184 -10.93 14.40 8.37
CA CYS A 184 -10.79 14.16 9.80
C CYS A 184 -11.54 12.87 10.19
N LEU A 185 -10.81 11.85 10.68
CA LEU A 185 -11.35 10.49 10.88
C LEU A 185 -11.54 10.05 12.33
N SER A 186 -11.04 10.81 13.30
CA SER A 186 -11.32 10.62 14.73
C SER A 186 -10.82 11.81 15.53
N ASP A 187 -11.46 12.07 16.67
CA ASP A 187 -10.99 13.03 17.69
C ASP A 187 -9.99 12.40 18.67
N ASP A 188 -9.61 11.13 18.45
CA ASP A 188 -8.69 10.41 19.34
C ASP A 188 -7.24 10.85 19.05
N ASP A 189 -6.61 11.50 20.04
CA ASP A 189 -5.24 12.05 20.07
C ASP A 189 -4.12 10.99 19.96
N ASP A 190 -4.39 9.82 19.40
CA ASP A 190 -3.36 8.81 19.21
C ASP A 190 -2.34 9.30 18.17
N GLU A 191 -1.04 9.14 18.48
CA GLU A 191 0.13 9.50 17.67
C GLU A 191 0.24 8.66 16.38
N ASP A 192 -0.79 8.67 15.53
CA ASP A 192 -0.82 7.95 14.26
C ASP A 192 -0.15 8.80 13.18
N PHE A 193 1.18 8.76 13.18
CA PHE A 193 1.97 9.43 12.16
C PHE A 193 2.31 8.45 11.05
N ASP A 194 1.86 8.77 9.85
CA ASP A 194 2.55 8.34 8.65
C ASP A 194 3.97 8.94 8.62
N PHE A 195 4.90 8.23 8.00
CA PHE A 195 6.30 8.59 8.09
C PHE A 195 6.67 9.62 7.03
N GLU A 196 7.07 10.81 7.47
CA GLU A 196 7.62 11.90 6.64
C GLU A 196 8.75 11.43 5.71
N GLU A 197 9.58 10.48 6.17
CA GLU A 197 10.69 9.95 5.37
C GLU A 197 10.23 9.25 4.08
N TYR A 198 9.01 8.71 4.11
CA TYR A 198 8.36 8.13 2.94
C TYR A 198 7.39 9.12 2.30
N ASP A 199 7.58 10.41 2.54
CA ASP A 199 6.77 11.48 1.96
C ASP A 199 5.27 11.34 2.26
N TYR A 200 4.95 10.77 3.43
CA TYR A 200 3.57 10.45 3.82
C TYR A 200 2.84 9.63 2.74
N HIS A 201 3.52 8.63 2.16
CA HIS A 201 3.03 7.83 1.03
C HIS A 201 1.69 7.16 1.33
N GLY A 202 1.52 6.55 2.50
CA GLY A 202 0.26 5.95 2.92
C GLY A 202 -0.88 6.98 3.06
N THR A 203 -0.59 8.20 3.52
CA THR A 203 -1.52 9.33 3.58
C THR A 203 -1.94 9.79 2.20
N ALA A 204 -0.98 10.01 1.31
CA ALA A 204 -1.20 10.31 -0.09
C ALA A 204 -2.04 9.21 -0.79
N MET A 205 -1.79 7.94 -0.50
CA MET A 205 -2.58 6.84 -1.07
C MET A 205 -4.00 6.80 -0.51
N MET A 206 -4.16 6.90 0.80
CA MET A 206 -5.48 6.88 1.43
C MET A 206 -6.34 8.05 0.97
N GLY A 207 -5.78 9.26 0.81
CA GLY A 207 -6.51 10.39 0.24
C GLY A 207 -7.08 10.15 -1.16
N ARG A 208 -6.39 9.36 -2.00
CA ARG A 208 -6.92 8.95 -3.33
C ARG A 208 -8.11 8.00 -3.25
N ILE A 209 -8.19 7.23 -2.18
CA ILE A 209 -9.25 6.22 -2.00
C ILE A 209 -10.41 6.87 -1.27
N VAL A 210 -10.14 7.47 -0.11
CA VAL A 210 -11.16 7.93 0.82
C VAL A 210 -11.29 9.44 0.94
N GLY A 211 -10.38 10.24 0.37
CA GLY A 211 -10.46 11.71 0.49
C GLY A 211 -11.82 12.27 0.07
N SER A 212 -12.34 13.29 0.77
CA SER A 212 -13.65 13.87 0.41
C SER A 212 -13.62 14.54 -0.96
N ARG A 213 -12.46 15.09 -1.33
CA ARG A 213 -12.18 15.72 -2.62
C ARG A 213 -11.63 14.73 -3.66
N PHE A 214 -10.60 13.97 -3.28
CA PHE A 214 -9.83 13.11 -4.19
C PHE A 214 -10.17 11.61 -4.10
N GLY A 215 -11.03 11.21 -3.17
CA GLY A 215 -11.43 9.83 -2.99
C GLY A 215 -12.24 9.29 -4.16
N LEU A 216 -12.05 8.02 -4.49
CA LEU A 216 -12.90 7.27 -5.42
C LEU A 216 -13.94 6.43 -4.68
N ALA A 217 -13.67 6.08 -3.43
CA ALA A 217 -14.54 5.33 -2.55
C ALA A 217 -14.51 5.91 -1.11
N PRO A 218 -15.00 7.16 -0.92
CA PRO A 218 -14.97 7.83 0.38
C PRO A 218 -15.78 7.15 1.50
N LEU A 219 -16.64 6.19 1.19
CA LEU A 219 -17.53 5.55 2.16
C LEU A 219 -17.20 4.07 2.41
N VAL A 220 -15.99 3.61 2.03
CA VAL A 220 -15.42 2.36 2.57
C VAL A 220 -15.26 2.42 4.08
N ASP A 221 -15.09 1.24 4.70
CA ASP A 221 -14.66 1.08 6.09
C ASP A 221 -13.14 0.78 6.08
N PRO A 222 -12.29 1.82 6.21
CA PRO A 222 -10.85 1.68 6.02
C PRO A 222 -10.15 1.15 7.28
N PHE A 223 -9.12 0.36 7.03
CA PHE A 223 -8.21 -0.22 8.00
C PHE A 223 -6.79 0.05 7.54
N ILE A 224 -6.00 0.67 8.42
CA ILE A 224 -4.60 0.96 8.15
C ILE A 224 -3.75 -0.15 8.77
N VAL A 225 -2.86 -0.72 7.97
CA VAL A 225 -1.90 -1.72 8.42
C VAL A 225 -0.49 -1.25 8.07
N GLN A 226 0.15 -0.65 9.06
CA GLN A 226 1.47 -0.07 8.91
C GLN A 226 2.56 -1.16 8.93
N PHE A 227 3.38 -1.22 7.89
CA PHE A 227 4.54 -2.14 7.85
C PHE A 227 5.87 -1.47 8.27
N VAL A 228 5.92 -0.14 8.29
CA VAL A 228 7.09 0.60 8.76
C VAL A 228 7.10 0.57 10.28
N ASN A 229 8.23 0.21 10.88
CA ASN A 229 8.33 0.21 12.34
C ASN A 229 8.57 1.62 12.88
N ARG A 230 8.47 1.80 14.21
CA ARG A 230 8.73 3.09 14.90
C ARG A 230 10.10 3.73 14.64
N TYR A 231 11.03 3.02 14.02
CA TYR A 231 12.37 3.52 13.70
C TYR A 231 12.47 4.01 12.24
N GLY A 232 11.37 4.01 11.49
CA GLY A 232 11.32 4.49 10.11
C GLY A 232 11.92 3.52 9.09
N TYR A 233 12.03 2.22 9.40
CA TYR A 233 12.51 1.23 8.43
C TYR A 233 11.58 0.03 8.32
N TYR A 234 11.70 -0.69 7.20
CA TYR A 234 11.01 -1.94 6.99
C TYR A 234 11.88 -3.05 6.39
N THR A 235 11.36 -4.28 6.49
CA THR A 235 11.96 -5.50 5.95
C THR A 235 10.89 -6.34 5.26
N SER A 236 11.25 -7.32 4.42
CA SER A 236 10.27 -8.27 3.84
C SER A 236 9.44 -9.00 4.91
N ALA A 237 10.01 -9.18 6.11
CA ALA A 237 9.30 -9.74 7.25
C ALA A 237 8.18 -8.81 7.73
N HIS A 238 8.35 -7.49 7.77
CA HIS A 238 7.26 -6.60 8.19
C HIS A 238 6.13 -6.60 7.16
N LEU A 239 6.50 -6.70 5.89
CA LEU A 239 5.56 -6.77 4.79
C LEU A 239 4.69 -8.02 4.87
N PHE A 240 5.29 -9.19 5.10
CA PHE A 240 4.53 -10.42 5.36
C PHE A 240 3.69 -10.33 6.63
N ASP A 241 4.25 -9.80 7.72
CA ASP A 241 3.54 -9.63 8.98
C ASP A 241 2.28 -8.77 8.82
N ALA A 242 2.40 -7.65 8.11
CA ALA A 242 1.26 -6.78 7.82
C ALA A 242 0.15 -7.51 7.05
N MET A 243 0.52 -8.32 6.07
CA MET A 243 -0.45 -9.10 5.30
C MET A 243 -1.07 -10.24 6.12
N LEU A 244 -0.33 -10.82 7.07
CA LEU A 244 -0.89 -11.78 8.03
C LEU A 244 -1.85 -11.13 9.01
N ILE A 245 -1.55 -9.91 9.44
CA ILE A 245 -2.44 -9.11 10.28
C ILE A 245 -3.76 -8.87 9.54
N VAL A 246 -3.72 -8.49 8.25
CA VAL A 246 -4.92 -8.38 7.40
C VAL A 246 -5.69 -9.70 7.34
N TYR A 247 -4.99 -10.79 7.02
CA TYR A 247 -5.59 -12.13 6.89
C TYR A 247 -6.29 -12.57 8.18
N ASP A 248 -5.59 -12.50 9.32
CA ASP A 248 -6.12 -12.88 10.63
C ASP A 248 -7.34 -12.04 11.00
N HIS A 249 -7.31 -10.73 10.75
CA HIS A 249 -8.44 -9.87 11.03
C HIS A 249 -9.65 -10.20 10.16
N MET A 250 -9.43 -10.52 8.88
CA MET A 250 -10.52 -10.96 8.02
C MET A 250 -11.16 -12.26 8.51
N GLU A 251 -10.35 -13.24 8.90
CA GLU A 251 -10.84 -14.50 9.46
C GLU A 251 -11.58 -14.30 10.80
N MET A 252 -10.97 -13.55 11.74
CA MET A 252 -11.56 -13.30 13.06
C MET A 252 -12.88 -12.56 13.00
N ASN A 253 -13.09 -11.70 11.99
CA ASN A 253 -14.26 -10.83 11.89
C ASN A 253 -15.21 -11.21 10.75
N ASP A 254 -15.04 -12.41 10.17
CA ASP A 254 -15.82 -12.90 9.01
C ASP A 254 -15.99 -11.85 7.91
N VAL A 255 -14.87 -11.20 7.52
CA VAL A 255 -14.90 -10.15 6.50
C VAL A 255 -15.07 -10.78 5.12
N LEU A 256 -16.21 -10.47 4.46
CA LEU A 256 -16.57 -11.09 3.18
C LEU A 256 -16.27 -10.23 1.94
N ASN A 257 -16.12 -8.92 2.12
CA ASN A 257 -15.98 -7.96 1.01
C ASN A 257 -14.80 -7.03 1.26
N ALA A 258 -13.59 -7.55 1.04
CA ALA A 258 -12.36 -6.80 1.27
C ALA A 258 -11.63 -6.40 -0.02
N VAL A 259 -11.13 -5.17 -0.03
CA VAL A 259 -10.11 -4.72 -0.97
C VAL A 259 -8.83 -4.48 -0.16
N VAL A 260 -7.74 -5.13 -0.53
CA VAL A 260 -6.43 -4.97 0.12
C VAL A 260 -5.51 -4.26 -0.85
N LEU A 261 -5.03 -3.08 -0.51
CA LEU A 261 -4.08 -2.34 -1.33
C LEU A 261 -2.66 -2.56 -0.81
N ALA A 262 -1.82 -3.17 -1.65
CA ALA A 262 -0.42 -3.44 -1.40
C ALA A 262 0.43 -2.83 -2.53
N ALA A 263 0.71 -1.53 -2.42
CA ALA A 263 1.46 -0.79 -3.44
C ALA A 263 2.99 -0.86 -3.26
N TRP A 264 3.48 -1.97 -2.75
CA TRP A 264 4.88 -2.26 -2.43
C TRP A 264 5.23 -3.69 -2.84
N MET A 265 6.49 -4.09 -2.68
CA MET A 265 7.02 -5.36 -3.20
C MET A 265 7.85 -6.14 -2.15
N TYR A 266 7.71 -7.47 -2.07
CA TYR A 266 8.42 -8.31 -1.08
C TYR A 266 9.89 -8.65 -1.43
N ASP A 267 10.24 -8.66 -2.71
CA ASP A 267 11.30 -9.51 -3.27
C ASP A 267 12.39 -8.72 -4.04
N GLU A 268 12.75 -7.51 -3.58
CA GLU A 268 13.83 -6.69 -4.19
C GLU A 268 15.25 -7.28 -3.97
N ILE A 269 15.39 -8.60 -3.85
CA ILE A 269 16.73 -9.21 -3.78
C ILE A 269 17.32 -9.19 -5.21
N ASP A 270 18.26 -8.28 -5.44
CA ASP A 270 19.06 -8.17 -6.67
C ASP A 270 19.69 -9.54 -6.98
N ALA A 271 19.25 -10.18 -8.08
CA ALA A 271 19.64 -11.53 -8.46
C ALA A 271 21.16 -11.65 -8.67
N ASP A 272 21.79 -10.58 -9.16
CA ASP A 272 23.23 -10.52 -9.38
C ASP A 272 23.99 -10.51 -8.04
N LEU A 273 23.38 -9.98 -6.98
CA LEU A 273 23.95 -10.02 -5.63
C LEU A 273 23.85 -11.41 -5.01
N GLU A 274 22.80 -12.19 -5.31
CA GLU A 274 22.69 -13.57 -4.82
C GLU A 274 23.81 -14.46 -5.40
N GLU A 275 24.04 -14.38 -6.72
CA GLU A 275 25.09 -15.15 -7.38
C GLU A 275 26.49 -14.68 -6.96
N THR A 276 26.70 -13.37 -6.85
CA THR A 276 27.96 -12.78 -6.37
C THR A 276 28.20 -13.13 -4.90
N ALA A 277 27.19 -13.07 -4.03
CA ALA A 277 27.32 -13.46 -2.62
C ALA A 277 27.66 -14.94 -2.45
N LEU A 278 27.13 -15.81 -3.33
CA LEU A 278 27.39 -17.25 -3.26
C LEU A 278 28.83 -17.60 -3.67
N HIS A 279 29.40 -16.90 -4.66
CA HIS A 279 30.68 -17.27 -5.28
C HIS A 279 31.85 -16.34 -4.90
N LYS A 280 31.59 -15.06 -4.66
CA LYS A 280 32.58 -14.00 -4.43
C LYS A 280 32.04 -12.94 -3.46
N PRO A 281 31.81 -13.28 -2.18
CA PRO A 281 31.24 -12.35 -1.21
C PRO A 281 32.06 -11.06 -1.00
N GLN A 282 33.37 -11.09 -1.25
CA GLN A 282 34.24 -9.91 -1.22
C GLN A 282 34.00 -8.92 -2.38
N ASP A 283 33.31 -9.34 -3.44
CA ASP A 283 33.03 -8.52 -4.63
C ASP A 283 31.65 -7.84 -4.54
N LEU A 284 30.93 -7.99 -3.41
CA LEU A 284 29.66 -7.31 -3.18
C LEU A 284 29.90 -5.79 -3.02
N PRO A 285 29.27 -4.93 -3.83
CA PRO A 285 29.46 -3.49 -3.73
C PRO A 285 29.01 -2.97 -2.36
N GLU A 286 29.87 -2.23 -1.66
CA GLU A 286 29.46 -1.48 -0.47
C GLU A 286 28.33 -0.51 -0.86
N GLY A 287 27.20 -0.59 -0.15
CA GLY A 287 26.07 0.32 -0.34
C GLY A 287 24.94 -0.19 -1.26
N LYS A 288 25.00 -1.40 -1.80
CA LYS A 288 23.80 -2.03 -2.39
C LYS A 288 22.90 -2.60 -1.29
N HIS A 289 21.60 -2.35 -1.41
CA HIS A 289 20.60 -2.99 -0.56
C HIS A 289 20.83 -4.52 -0.58
N PHE A 290 20.86 -5.14 0.60
CA PHE A 290 20.90 -6.61 0.77
C PHE A 290 22.27 -7.30 0.60
N ALA A 291 23.39 -6.56 0.53
CA ALA A 291 24.74 -7.13 0.44
C ALA A 291 25.23 -7.93 1.67
N ASN A 292 24.49 -7.94 2.79
CA ASN A 292 24.94 -8.60 4.03
C ASN A 292 24.23 -9.92 4.34
N VAL A 293 23.36 -10.43 3.46
CA VAL A 293 22.47 -11.52 3.81
C VAL A 293 23.22 -12.79 4.19
N PHE A 294 23.16 -13.18 5.47
CA PHE A 294 23.73 -14.44 5.93
C PHE A 294 23.02 -15.63 5.26
N PHE A 295 23.80 -16.45 4.53
CA PHE A 295 23.33 -17.65 3.82
C PHE A 295 23.92 -18.92 4.42
N PRO A 296 23.16 -19.66 5.25
CA PRO A 296 23.60 -20.94 5.75
C PRO A 296 23.46 -22.00 4.66
N ARG A 297 24.54 -22.74 4.38
CA ARG A 297 24.55 -23.84 3.40
C ARG A 297 23.53 -24.95 3.69
N SER A 298 22.98 -25.00 4.90
CA SER A 298 22.01 -26.00 5.35
C SER A 298 20.54 -25.58 5.16
N SER A 299 20.25 -24.42 4.56
CA SER A 299 18.85 -24.02 4.30
C SER A 299 18.24 -24.80 3.14
N PHE A 300 17.00 -25.30 3.30
CA PHE A 300 16.28 -25.99 2.22
C PHE A 300 15.93 -25.06 1.06
N TYR A 301 15.64 -23.79 1.36
CA TYR A 301 15.43 -22.73 0.38
C TYR A 301 16.42 -21.58 0.60
N GLY A 302 16.97 -21.04 -0.49
CA GLY A 302 17.64 -19.74 -0.42
C GLY A 302 16.62 -18.62 -0.10
N PRO A 303 17.06 -17.47 0.47
CA PRO A 303 16.17 -16.39 0.90
C PRO A 303 15.17 -15.96 -0.17
N ARG A 304 15.61 -15.83 -1.43
CA ARG A 304 14.73 -15.52 -2.57
C ARG A 304 13.67 -16.60 -2.77
N LYS A 305 14.07 -17.88 -2.86
CA LYS A 305 13.13 -19.00 -2.99
C LYS A 305 12.16 -19.08 -1.81
N LEU A 306 12.62 -18.76 -0.60
CA LEU A 306 11.81 -18.75 0.61
C LEU A 306 10.77 -17.63 0.57
N VAL A 307 11.17 -16.39 0.26
CA VAL A 307 10.26 -15.24 0.08
C VAL A 307 9.24 -15.54 -1.02
N ARG A 308 9.67 -16.16 -2.12
CA ARG A 308 8.78 -16.59 -3.21
C ARG A 308 7.74 -17.59 -2.72
N TRP A 309 8.18 -18.65 -2.05
CA TRP A 309 7.30 -19.69 -1.51
C TRP A 309 6.32 -19.12 -0.47
N LEU A 310 6.79 -18.29 0.46
CA LEU A 310 5.95 -17.64 1.47
C LEU A 310 4.89 -16.75 0.82
N SER A 311 5.30 -15.91 -0.14
CA SER A 311 4.37 -15.07 -0.87
C SER A 311 3.31 -15.87 -1.62
N SER A 312 3.72 -16.87 -2.40
CA SER A 312 2.75 -17.68 -3.14
C SER A 312 1.82 -18.46 -2.21
N SER A 313 2.31 -18.89 -1.04
CA SER A 313 1.47 -19.55 -0.02
C SER A 313 0.45 -18.59 0.58
N LEU A 314 0.85 -17.36 0.92
CA LEU A 314 -0.06 -16.35 1.43
C LEU A 314 -1.10 -15.94 0.38
N SER A 315 -0.66 -15.73 -0.86
CA SER A 315 -1.52 -15.48 -2.02
C SER A 315 -2.54 -16.59 -2.25
N ALA A 316 -2.13 -17.86 -2.09
CA ALA A 316 -3.03 -19.01 -2.18
C ALA A 316 -4.11 -18.97 -1.08
N HIS A 317 -3.75 -18.63 0.16
CA HIS A 317 -4.73 -18.52 1.23
C HIS A 317 -5.74 -17.39 1.02
N PHE A 318 -5.32 -16.20 0.56
CA PHE A 318 -6.27 -15.15 0.18
C PHE A 318 -7.17 -15.57 -0.99
N HIS A 319 -6.64 -16.36 -1.92
CA HIS A 319 -7.41 -16.91 -3.04
C HIS A 319 -8.46 -17.94 -2.58
N GLU A 320 -8.05 -18.89 -1.75
CA GLU A 320 -8.92 -19.92 -1.17
C GLU A 320 -10.06 -19.33 -0.34
N GLN A 321 -9.79 -18.23 0.39
CA GLN A 321 -10.83 -17.49 1.11
C GLN A 321 -11.92 -16.96 0.18
N GLY A 322 -11.56 -16.47 -1.02
CA GLY A 322 -12.50 -15.93 -2.00
C GLY A 322 -13.27 -14.69 -1.55
N ARG A 323 -12.82 -14.01 -0.48
CA ARG A 323 -13.49 -12.87 0.19
C ARG A 323 -12.79 -11.53 0.00
N SER A 324 -11.69 -11.53 -0.76
CA SER A 324 -10.90 -10.32 -0.99
C SER A 324 -10.23 -10.31 -2.35
N THR A 325 -9.88 -9.11 -2.80
CA THR A 325 -8.90 -8.90 -3.86
C THR A 325 -7.76 -8.02 -3.36
N ILE A 326 -6.53 -8.49 -3.54
CA ILE A 326 -5.30 -7.73 -3.36
C ILE A 326 -5.01 -6.97 -4.65
N VAL A 327 -4.96 -5.64 -4.55
CA VAL A 327 -4.53 -4.74 -5.62
C VAL A 327 -3.06 -4.41 -5.41
N ALA A 328 -2.22 -4.92 -6.30
CA ALA A 328 -0.77 -4.75 -6.26
C ALA A 328 -0.29 -3.71 -7.28
N SER A 329 0.78 -3.00 -6.94
CA SER A 329 1.47 -2.11 -7.89
C SER A 329 2.36 -2.91 -8.85
N GLY A 330 2.41 -2.50 -10.12
CA GLY A 330 3.30 -3.09 -11.14
C GLY A 330 4.78 -2.77 -10.95
N GLY A 331 5.12 -1.81 -10.08
CA GLY A 331 6.50 -1.41 -9.75
C GLY A 331 7.07 -0.30 -10.64
N ASN A 332 8.04 0.42 -10.08
CA ASN A 332 8.72 1.55 -10.73
C ASN A 332 10.00 1.16 -11.47
N VAL A 333 10.49 -0.05 -11.26
CA VAL A 333 11.78 -0.49 -11.78
C VAL A 333 11.53 -1.27 -13.07
N LYS A 334 12.39 -1.05 -14.07
CA LYS A 334 12.49 -1.92 -15.24
C LYS A 334 13.15 -3.23 -14.80
N ILE A 335 12.37 -4.10 -14.15
CA ILE A 335 12.84 -5.42 -13.76
C ILE A 335 12.74 -6.33 -14.98
N HIS A 336 13.65 -7.29 -15.08
CA HIS A 336 13.63 -8.29 -16.14
C HIS A 336 12.23 -8.94 -16.21
N PRO A 337 11.68 -9.20 -17.41
CA PRO A 337 10.27 -9.57 -17.59
C PRO A 337 9.78 -10.84 -16.88
N THR A 338 10.68 -11.65 -16.35
CA THR A 338 10.38 -12.85 -15.53
C THR A 338 10.30 -12.56 -14.03
N GLU A 339 10.50 -11.31 -13.62
CA GLU A 339 10.84 -10.94 -12.25
C GLU A 339 9.93 -9.84 -11.70
N PHE A 340 8.63 -9.93 -11.95
CA PHE A 340 7.70 -9.22 -11.08
C PHE A 340 7.95 -9.63 -9.64
N LEU A 341 7.94 -8.64 -8.77
CA LEU A 341 8.00 -8.89 -7.36
C LEU A 341 6.59 -9.18 -6.89
N ALA A 342 6.48 -10.03 -5.88
CA ALA A 342 5.19 -10.26 -5.29
C ALA A 342 4.72 -9.01 -4.49
N PRO A 343 3.41 -8.81 -4.29
CA PRO A 343 2.32 -9.71 -4.70
C PRO A 343 2.01 -9.70 -6.20
N ALA A 344 2.48 -8.71 -6.97
CA ALA A 344 2.13 -8.57 -8.38
C ALA A 344 2.45 -9.80 -9.24
N ARG A 345 3.59 -10.45 -9.00
CA ARG A 345 3.99 -11.71 -9.66
C ARG A 345 2.93 -12.80 -9.58
N ASP A 346 2.27 -12.90 -8.43
CA ASP A 346 1.40 -14.02 -8.10
C ASP A 346 0.03 -13.89 -8.82
N GLN A 347 -0.25 -12.77 -9.50
CA GLN A 347 -1.48 -12.51 -10.24
C GLN A 347 -1.85 -13.60 -11.24
N ALA A 348 -0.90 -14.09 -12.04
CA ALA A 348 -1.21 -15.07 -13.09
C ALA A 348 -1.78 -16.39 -12.52
N MET A 349 -1.39 -16.74 -11.30
CA MET A 349 -1.82 -17.97 -10.62
C MET A 349 -3.10 -17.78 -9.82
N PHE A 350 -3.26 -16.61 -9.18
CA PHE A 350 -4.34 -16.37 -8.22
C PHE A 350 -5.34 -15.30 -8.66
N TYR A 351 -5.46 -15.04 -9.97
CA TYR A 351 -6.52 -14.16 -10.48
C TYR A 351 -7.91 -14.77 -10.21
N PRO A 352 -8.90 -14.02 -9.69
CA PRO A 352 -8.93 -12.56 -9.46
C PRO A 352 -8.61 -12.12 -8.02
N ALA A 353 -8.16 -13.01 -7.15
CA ALA A 353 -7.79 -12.67 -5.78
C ALA A 353 -6.57 -11.74 -5.72
N ILE A 354 -5.73 -11.75 -6.76
CA ILE A 354 -4.67 -10.77 -6.97
C ILE A 354 -4.87 -10.10 -8.31
N VAL A 355 -4.79 -8.77 -8.33
CA VAL A 355 -4.79 -7.95 -9.55
C VAL A 355 -3.67 -6.94 -9.49
N VAL A 356 -3.07 -6.65 -10.65
CA VAL A 356 -1.98 -5.70 -10.80
C VAL A 356 -2.50 -4.45 -11.50
N ALA A 357 -2.13 -3.31 -10.94
CA ALA A 357 -2.30 -2.01 -11.55
C ALA A 357 -0.94 -1.47 -11.98
N SER A 358 -0.86 -1.00 -13.23
CA SER A 358 0.29 -0.24 -13.73
C SER A 358 -0.14 1.16 -14.13
N ASP A 359 0.85 2.02 -14.33
CA ASP A 359 0.68 3.42 -14.63
C ASP A 359 0.81 3.78 -16.12
N VAL A 360 0.01 4.75 -16.52
CA VAL A 360 0.16 5.51 -17.76
C VAL A 360 0.45 6.97 -17.50
N THR A 361 1.02 7.62 -18.51
CA THR A 361 1.15 9.09 -18.59
C THR A 361 -0.20 9.74 -18.86
N LEU A 362 -0.28 11.07 -18.72
CA LEU A 362 -1.48 11.83 -19.14
C LEU A 362 -1.84 11.61 -20.61
N GLY A 363 -0.84 11.36 -21.47
CA GLY A 363 -1.01 10.99 -22.88
C GLY A 363 -1.45 9.54 -23.11
N ALA A 364 -1.82 8.81 -22.05
CA ALA A 364 -2.17 7.39 -22.07
C ALA A 364 -1.08 6.49 -22.68
N GLN A 365 0.19 6.86 -22.53
CA GLN A 365 1.32 6.01 -22.89
C GLN A 365 1.76 5.22 -21.66
N LYS A 366 2.27 4.00 -21.88
CA LYS A 366 2.86 3.21 -20.78
C LYS A 366 4.07 3.96 -20.24
N ARG A 367 4.15 4.14 -18.92
CA ARG A 367 5.34 4.74 -18.30
C ARG A 367 6.43 3.71 -18.02
N ASN A 368 6.01 2.50 -17.66
CA ASN A 368 6.86 1.34 -17.45
C ASN A 368 6.65 0.34 -18.59
N ASP A 369 7.33 0.57 -19.72
CA ASP A 369 7.11 -0.13 -21.01
C ASP A 369 7.65 -1.58 -21.05
N ASP A 370 8.40 -2.01 -20.03
CA ASP A 370 9.08 -3.33 -20.02
C ASP A 370 8.19 -4.52 -19.63
N LEU A 371 6.88 -4.28 -19.41
CA LEU A 371 5.88 -5.34 -19.19
C LEU A 371 5.65 -6.22 -20.44
N SER A 372 6.37 -5.96 -21.54
CA SER A 372 6.18 -6.50 -22.89
C SER A 372 6.51 -7.99 -23.08
N ARG A 373 6.93 -8.75 -22.04
CA ARG A 373 7.31 -10.16 -22.21
C ARG A 373 6.70 -11.18 -21.21
N GLY A 374 5.48 -10.97 -20.72
CA GLY A 374 4.69 -12.12 -20.24
C GLY A 374 3.57 -11.85 -19.25
N MET A 375 3.67 -10.82 -18.41
CA MET A 375 2.61 -10.53 -17.44
C MET A 375 1.52 -9.66 -18.06
N LYS A 376 0.30 -10.19 -18.12
CA LYS A 376 -0.86 -9.41 -18.52
C LYS A 376 -1.26 -8.50 -17.36
N VAL A 377 -0.99 -7.20 -17.49
CA VAL A 377 -1.52 -6.19 -16.57
C VAL A 377 -2.99 -5.90 -16.94
N PRO A 378 -3.96 -6.28 -16.10
CA PRO A 378 -5.38 -6.10 -16.40
C PRO A 378 -5.82 -4.65 -16.28
N PHE A 379 -5.16 -3.85 -15.45
CA PHE A 379 -5.57 -2.49 -15.14
C PHE A 379 -4.44 -1.50 -15.33
N TRP A 380 -4.67 -0.52 -16.19
CA TRP A 380 -3.82 0.65 -16.31
C TRP A 380 -4.58 1.86 -15.80
N ALA A 381 -3.97 2.64 -14.92
CA ALA A 381 -4.51 3.91 -14.44
C ALA A 381 -3.43 4.98 -14.55
N LEU A 382 -3.76 6.25 -14.33
CA LEU A 382 -2.73 7.27 -14.36
C LEU A 382 -1.78 7.10 -13.18
N GLY A 383 -0.49 7.27 -13.44
CA GLY A 383 0.53 7.39 -12.39
C GLY A 383 1.36 8.65 -12.53
N GLU A 384 0.93 9.61 -13.35
CA GLU A 384 1.63 10.87 -13.61
C GLU A 384 0.72 12.04 -13.27
N HIS A 385 1.28 13.07 -12.63
CA HIS A 385 0.57 14.28 -12.22
C HIS A 385 -0.69 13.99 -11.39
N ILE A 386 -0.61 13.04 -10.47
CA ILE A 386 -1.74 12.68 -9.63
C ILE A 386 -1.85 13.68 -8.48
N HIS A 387 -3.00 14.32 -8.30
CA HIS A 387 -3.23 15.13 -7.12
C HIS A 387 -3.76 14.27 -5.98
N THR A 388 -3.19 14.49 -4.81
CA THR A 388 -3.61 13.86 -3.56
C THR A 388 -3.35 14.78 -2.37
N ILE A 389 -3.70 14.31 -1.19
CA ILE A 389 -3.44 14.96 0.09
C ILE A 389 -1.98 14.78 0.50
N GLY A 390 -1.46 15.74 1.24
CA GLY A 390 -0.10 15.69 1.77
C GLY A 390 0.16 16.85 2.71
N TYR A 391 1.42 17.05 3.05
CA TYR A 391 1.83 18.07 4.02
C TYR A 391 2.86 19.01 3.43
N ASP A 392 2.79 20.27 3.84
CA ASP A 392 3.84 21.22 3.60
C ASP A 392 5.06 20.88 4.48
N GLU A 393 6.23 20.74 3.86
CA GLU A 393 7.47 20.36 4.54
C GLU A 393 7.98 21.44 5.52
N ILE A 394 7.44 22.67 5.46
CA ILE A 394 7.87 23.79 6.28
C ILE A 394 7.08 23.84 7.59
N ASP A 395 5.75 23.78 7.51
CA ASP A 395 4.86 24.00 8.65
C ASP A 395 3.94 22.82 8.99
N GLY A 396 3.99 21.73 8.21
CA GLY A 396 3.15 20.55 8.43
C GLY A 396 1.67 20.79 8.13
N SER A 397 1.32 21.90 7.48
CA SER A 397 -0.07 22.16 7.10
C SER A 397 -0.54 21.20 6.01
N SER A 398 -1.82 20.86 6.04
CA SER A 398 -2.46 20.05 5.00
C SER A 398 -2.45 20.79 3.65
N ILE A 399 -1.86 20.16 2.63
CA ILE A 399 -1.80 20.69 1.27
C ILE A 399 -2.28 19.68 0.24
N MET A 400 -2.52 20.16 -0.97
CA MET A 400 -2.63 19.30 -2.15
C MET A 400 -1.24 19.09 -2.73
N LYS A 401 -0.85 17.83 -2.89
CA LYS A 401 0.44 17.43 -3.46
C LYS A 401 0.25 16.75 -4.80
N THR A 402 1.17 17.01 -5.74
CA THR A 402 1.25 16.28 -7.01
C THR A 402 2.27 15.15 -6.87
N VAL A 403 1.84 13.93 -7.16
CA VAL A 403 2.65 12.71 -6.97
C VAL A 403 2.70 11.87 -8.25
N TYR A 404 3.65 10.93 -8.28
CA TYR A 404 3.97 10.10 -9.44
C TYR A 404 4.26 8.68 -8.97
N GLY A 405 3.67 7.68 -9.63
CA GLY A 405 3.92 6.29 -9.27
C GLY A 405 2.82 5.32 -9.71
N PRO A 406 3.16 4.06 -10.00
CA PRO A 406 2.22 2.96 -10.12
C PRO A 406 1.55 2.65 -8.78
N SER A 407 2.11 3.08 -7.64
CA SER A 407 1.43 3.06 -6.34
C SER A 407 0.11 3.83 -6.36
N TYR A 408 0.11 5.02 -6.97
CA TYR A 408 -1.08 5.85 -7.11
C TYR A 408 -2.05 5.31 -8.16
N ALA A 409 -1.53 4.70 -9.24
CA ALA A 409 -2.36 3.95 -10.18
C ALA A 409 -3.07 2.76 -9.48
N ALA A 410 -2.36 2.05 -8.59
CA ALA A 410 -2.93 0.97 -7.79
C ALA A 410 -3.98 1.48 -6.78
N ALA A 411 -3.74 2.64 -6.16
CA ALA A 411 -4.73 3.29 -5.31
C ALA A 411 -6.01 3.65 -6.10
N ASP A 412 -5.87 4.16 -7.32
CA ASP A 412 -7.01 4.47 -8.17
C ASP A 412 -7.80 3.22 -8.58
N VAL A 413 -7.10 2.14 -8.94
CA VAL A 413 -7.73 0.83 -9.25
C VAL A 413 -8.43 0.25 -8.02
N ALA A 414 -7.81 0.32 -6.84
CA ALA A 414 -8.39 -0.17 -5.60
C ALA A 414 -9.63 0.64 -5.18
N GLY A 415 -9.58 1.97 -5.31
CA GLY A 415 -10.73 2.83 -5.07
C GLY A 415 -11.89 2.54 -6.03
N LEU A 416 -11.62 2.37 -7.33
CA LEU A 416 -12.64 1.97 -8.30
C LEU A 416 -13.22 0.59 -8.01
N LEU A 417 -12.38 -0.38 -7.63
CA LEU A 417 -12.83 -1.72 -7.23
C LEU A 417 -13.77 -1.64 -6.04
N ALA A 418 -13.42 -0.88 -5.00
CA ALA A 418 -14.26 -0.72 -3.83
C ALA A 418 -15.60 -0.04 -4.17
N ALA A 419 -15.60 1.00 -5.01
CA ALA A 419 -16.80 1.67 -5.47
C ALA A 419 -17.72 0.72 -6.26
N LEU A 420 -17.18 -0.01 -7.24
CA LEU A 420 -17.96 -0.97 -8.05
C LEU A 420 -18.43 -2.17 -7.23
N LEU A 421 -17.62 -2.65 -6.29
CA LEU A 421 -18.02 -3.72 -5.37
C LEU A 421 -19.19 -3.27 -4.49
N SER A 422 -19.17 -2.02 -4.00
CA SER A 422 -20.32 -1.48 -3.25
C SER A 422 -21.59 -1.39 -4.09
N GLU A 423 -21.48 -1.09 -5.38
CA GLU A 423 -22.61 -1.13 -6.32
C GLU A 423 -23.16 -2.55 -6.45
N ASP A 424 -22.30 -3.52 -6.73
CA ASP A 424 -22.69 -4.92 -6.92
C ASP A 424 -23.31 -5.52 -5.64
N LEU A 425 -22.79 -5.13 -4.46
CA LEU A 425 -23.35 -5.48 -3.15
C LEU A 425 -24.70 -4.81 -2.85
N SER A 426 -24.95 -3.61 -3.37
CA SER A 426 -26.23 -2.93 -3.17
C SER A 426 -27.37 -3.53 -4.00
N VAL A 427 -27.05 -4.12 -5.15
CA VAL A 427 -28.03 -4.73 -6.07
C VAL A 427 -28.19 -6.22 -5.85
N THR A 428 -27.21 -6.89 -5.22
CA THR A 428 -27.32 -8.31 -4.91
C THR A 428 -28.41 -8.55 -3.87
N LYS A 429 -29.22 -9.58 -4.10
CA LYS A 429 -30.18 -10.10 -3.12
C LYS A 429 -29.62 -11.28 -2.32
N LEU A 430 -28.36 -11.64 -2.58
CA LEU A 430 -27.70 -12.74 -1.91
C LEU A 430 -27.46 -12.38 -0.45
N LYS A 431 -27.72 -13.34 0.44
CA LYS A 431 -27.35 -13.19 1.85
C LYS A 431 -25.85 -13.39 2.00
N PRO A 432 -25.19 -12.69 2.93
CA PRO A 432 -23.84 -13.04 3.37
C PRO A 432 -23.72 -14.56 3.60
N ASN A 433 -22.62 -15.17 3.15
CA ASN A 433 -22.35 -16.61 3.27
C ASN A 433 -23.28 -17.56 2.48
N SER A 434 -24.14 -17.04 1.58
CA SER A 434 -24.87 -17.89 0.63
C SER A 434 -24.00 -18.33 -0.55
N GLU A 435 -24.35 -19.45 -1.18
CA GLU A 435 -23.70 -19.92 -2.41
C GLU A 435 -23.73 -18.81 -3.47
N GLY A 436 -22.57 -18.52 -4.08
CA GLY A 436 -22.41 -17.44 -5.05
C GLY A 436 -22.14 -16.05 -4.46
N TYR A 437 -22.20 -15.84 -3.14
CA TYR A 437 -21.85 -14.54 -2.55
C TYR A 437 -20.37 -14.19 -2.81
N ASN A 438 -19.46 -15.17 -2.68
CA ASN A 438 -18.04 -14.99 -2.96
C ASN A 438 -17.75 -14.70 -4.46
N ASP A 439 -18.70 -15.02 -5.35
CA ASP A 439 -18.54 -14.73 -6.77
C ASP A 439 -18.73 -13.23 -7.08
N ILE A 440 -19.28 -12.45 -6.15
CA ILE A 440 -19.52 -11.01 -6.35
C ILE A 440 -18.19 -10.32 -6.65
N ILE A 441 -17.16 -10.47 -5.81
CA ILE A 441 -15.84 -9.86 -6.02
C ILE A 441 -15.25 -10.29 -7.37
N THR A 442 -15.32 -11.58 -7.68
CA THR A 442 -14.86 -12.12 -8.97
C THR A 442 -15.59 -11.47 -10.14
N SER A 443 -16.91 -11.30 -10.03
CA SER A 443 -17.73 -10.65 -11.05
C SER A 443 -17.43 -9.15 -11.18
N THR A 444 -17.18 -8.46 -10.08
CA THR A 444 -16.77 -7.05 -10.05
C THR A 444 -15.42 -6.86 -10.74
N VAL A 445 -14.43 -7.73 -10.47
CA VAL A 445 -13.13 -7.68 -11.14
C VAL A 445 -13.27 -7.93 -12.65
N LYS A 446 -14.10 -8.90 -13.06
CA LYS A 446 -14.41 -9.13 -14.49
C LYS A 446 -15.11 -7.92 -15.12
N ARG A 447 -16.04 -7.29 -14.40
CA ARG A 447 -16.70 -6.04 -14.81
C ARG A 447 -15.68 -4.93 -14.99
N MET A 448 -14.76 -4.73 -14.05
CA MET A 448 -13.68 -3.74 -14.19
C MET A 448 -12.84 -3.97 -15.44
N VAL A 449 -12.50 -5.22 -15.79
CA VAL A 449 -11.76 -5.51 -17.03
C VAL A 449 -12.53 -5.04 -18.27
N SER A 450 -13.87 -5.20 -18.28
CA SER A 450 -14.72 -4.68 -19.36
C SER A 450 -14.79 -3.14 -19.40
N LEU A 451 -14.41 -2.48 -18.30
CA LEU A 451 -14.28 -1.02 -18.18
C LEU A 451 -12.85 -0.55 -18.48
N THR A 452 -12.08 -1.30 -19.25
CA THR A 452 -10.75 -0.88 -19.71
C THR A 452 -10.73 -0.74 -21.23
N TYR A 453 -10.05 0.28 -21.76
CA TYR A 453 -9.89 0.45 -23.20
C TYR A 453 -8.68 1.32 -23.56
N PRO A 454 -8.03 1.12 -24.73
CA PRO A 454 -6.96 1.99 -25.20
C PRO A 454 -7.47 3.40 -25.48
N ARG A 455 -6.85 4.41 -24.86
CA ARG A 455 -7.22 5.83 -25.07
C ARG A 455 -6.51 6.47 -26.26
N VAL A 456 -5.40 5.88 -26.68
CA VAL A 456 -4.64 6.23 -27.89
C VAL A 456 -4.43 4.95 -28.70
N GLU A 457 -4.21 5.10 -30.00
CA GLU A 457 -3.91 3.96 -30.88
C GLU A 457 -2.63 3.25 -30.39
N GLY A 458 -2.71 1.93 -30.22
CA GLY A 458 -1.61 1.12 -29.67
C GLY A 458 -1.34 1.30 -28.17
N GLY A 459 -2.11 2.16 -27.48
CA GLY A 459 -1.99 2.39 -26.04
C GLY A 459 -2.47 1.20 -25.18
N PRO A 460 -2.08 1.14 -23.90
CA PRO A 460 -2.58 0.14 -22.98
C PRO A 460 -4.07 0.39 -22.63
N PRO A 461 -4.80 -0.64 -22.18
CA PRO A 461 -6.20 -0.50 -21.79
C PRO A 461 -6.31 0.20 -20.44
N VAL A 462 -6.71 1.48 -20.46
CA VAL A 462 -6.84 2.31 -19.26
C VAL A 462 -8.23 2.14 -18.65
N ILE A 463 -8.30 1.96 -17.34
CA ILE A 463 -9.56 1.81 -16.61
C ILE A 463 -10.36 3.12 -16.58
N TYR A 464 -11.69 3.00 -16.51
CA TYR A 464 -12.60 4.10 -16.22
C TYR A 464 -13.73 3.66 -15.29
N ASN A 465 -14.44 4.61 -14.69
CA ASN A 465 -15.42 4.39 -13.63
C ASN A 465 -16.78 3.82 -14.07
N GLY A 466 -16.95 3.47 -15.35
CA GLY A 466 -18.20 2.89 -15.87
C GLY A 466 -19.35 3.87 -16.07
N ILE A 467 -19.18 5.17 -15.79
CA ILE A 467 -20.22 6.18 -16.01
C ILE A 467 -20.34 6.47 -17.50
N ARG A 468 -21.54 6.22 -18.05
CA ARG A 468 -21.84 6.48 -19.47
C ARG A 468 -22.21 7.94 -19.66
N ARG A 469 -21.97 8.46 -20.86
CA ARG A 469 -22.37 9.82 -21.24
C ARG A 469 -23.86 10.08 -21.05
N SER A 470 -24.71 9.09 -21.33
CA SER A 470 -26.16 9.17 -21.13
C SER A 470 -26.58 9.37 -19.67
N GLU A 471 -25.68 9.12 -18.73
CA GLU A 471 -25.90 9.30 -17.30
C GLU A 471 -25.37 10.65 -16.81
N TRP A 472 -24.64 11.40 -17.63
CA TRP A 472 -24.13 12.71 -17.23
C TRP A 472 -25.29 13.68 -16.97
N PRO A 473 -25.17 14.56 -15.96
CA PRO A 473 -26.14 15.62 -15.76
C PRO A 473 -26.33 16.42 -17.05
N THR A 474 -27.54 16.39 -17.61
CA THR A 474 -27.91 17.35 -18.65
C THR A 474 -27.89 18.72 -18.00
N LYS A 475 -27.10 19.68 -18.53
CA LYS A 475 -27.12 21.08 -18.07
C LYS A 475 -28.57 21.56 -18.03
N LYS A 476 -29.21 21.51 -16.86
CA LYS A 476 -30.38 22.34 -16.57
C LYS A 476 -29.78 23.67 -16.17
N HIS A 477 -29.84 24.61 -17.11
CA HIS A 477 -29.48 26.01 -16.93
C HIS A 477 -30.17 26.61 -15.72
#